data_AF-A0A7R9DRY8-F1
#
_entry.id   AF-A0A7R9DRY8-F1
#
_cell.length_a   1.000
_cell.length_b   1.000
_cell.length_c   1.000
_cell.angle_alpha   90.00
_cell.angle_beta   90.00
_cell.angle_gamma   90.00
#
_symmetry.space_group_name_H-M   'P 1'
#
loop_
_entity.id
_entity.type
_entity.pdbx_description
1 polymer ?
#
loop_
_entity_poly.entity_id
_entity_poly.type
_entity_poly.pdbx_seq_one_letter_code
_entity_poly.pdbx_strand_id
1 'polypeptide(L)'
;MANNELPYFTSGKVVKGFGRGSKELGIPTANFDDQVVSLLPPGFQTGVYYGWAKVDDGPVYKMVMSIGWNPFYKNTKKSMETHIIHTFPEDFYDSTLKVCILGYRRPELNFNSLGKL
;
A
#
# COMPACT_ATOMS: atom_id res chain seq x y z
N MET A 1 1.54 2.44 22.71
CA MET A 1 0.07 2.33 22.86
C MET A 1 -0.43 1.40 21.77
N ALA A 2 -1.27 0.41 22.09
CA ALA A 2 -1.82 -0.48 21.07
C ALA A 2 -2.65 0.36 20.07
N ASN A 3 -2.39 0.19 18.78
CA ASN A 3 -3.09 0.94 17.74
C ASN A 3 -4.52 0.39 17.65
N ASN A 4 -5.51 1.08 18.25
CA ASN A 4 -6.90 0.62 18.34
C ASN A 4 -7.64 0.59 16.98
N GLU A 5 -6.94 0.97 15.91
CA GLU A 5 -7.46 1.06 14.55
C GLU A 5 -7.18 -0.21 13.73
N LEU A 6 -6.46 -1.19 14.29
CA LEU A 6 -6.18 -2.48 13.65
C LEU A 6 -7.03 -3.61 14.27
N PRO A 7 -7.57 -4.55 13.47
CA PRO A 7 -7.42 -4.64 12.02
C PRO A 7 -8.22 -3.56 11.28
N TYR A 8 -7.62 -2.97 10.25
CA TYR A 8 -8.27 -1.96 9.41
C TYR A 8 -8.63 -2.55 8.06
N PHE A 9 -9.89 -2.40 7.67
CA PHE A 9 -10.40 -2.87 6.39
C PHE A 9 -10.65 -1.68 5.48
N THR A 10 -10.16 -1.77 4.24
CA THR A 10 -10.51 -0.81 3.20
C THR A 10 -10.51 -1.48 1.83
N SER A 11 -11.18 -0.83 0.88
CA SER A 11 -11.24 -1.28 -0.50
C SER A 11 -11.35 -0.11 -1.44
N GLY A 12 -10.84 -0.28 -2.65
CA GLY A 12 -10.87 0.75 -3.67
C GLY A 12 -10.28 0.28 -4.99
N LYS A 13 -10.31 1.16 -5.97
CA LYS A 13 -9.79 0.86 -7.31
C LYS A 13 -8.27 0.93 -7.32
N VAL A 14 -7.65 -0.01 -8.02
CA VAL A 14 -6.21 0.03 -8.28
C VAL A 14 -5.93 1.07 -9.35
N VAL A 15 -5.23 2.13 -8.99
CA VAL A 15 -4.86 3.22 -9.90
C VAL A 15 -3.39 3.17 -10.28
N LYS A 16 -3.03 3.82 -11.38
CA LYS A 16 -1.63 4.00 -11.76
C LYS A 16 -0.98 5.01 -10.81
N GLY A 17 0.11 4.59 -10.16
CA GLY A 17 0.99 5.50 -9.45
C GLY A 17 1.94 6.24 -10.39
N PHE A 18 2.96 6.89 -9.83
CA PHE A 18 3.95 7.68 -10.58
C PHE A 18 5.07 6.83 -11.24
N GLY A 19 4.91 5.51 -11.31
CA GLY A 19 5.84 4.63 -12.03
C GLY A 19 7.26 4.55 -11.46
N ARG A 20 7.42 4.70 -10.13
CA ARG A 20 8.75 4.68 -9.50
C ARG A 20 9.27 3.26 -9.30
N GLY A 21 9.83 2.64 -10.36
CA GLY A 21 10.80 1.54 -10.33
C GLY A 21 10.44 0.21 -9.65
N SER A 22 9.38 0.11 -8.85
CA SER A 22 9.08 -1.08 -8.04
C SER A 22 8.81 -2.32 -8.90
N LYS A 23 8.17 -2.13 -10.07
CA LYS A 23 8.01 -3.19 -11.08
C LYS A 23 9.34 -3.64 -11.68
N GLU A 24 10.29 -2.73 -11.91
CA GLU A 24 11.64 -3.04 -12.40
C GLU A 24 12.49 -3.77 -11.34
N LEU A 25 12.17 -3.56 -10.05
CA LEU A 25 12.76 -4.29 -8.92
C LEU A 25 12.10 -5.66 -8.66
N GLY A 26 11.07 -6.03 -9.42
CA GLY A 26 10.32 -7.27 -9.19
C GLY A 26 9.38 -7.24 -7.99
N ILE A 27 9.08 -6.06 -7.43
CA ILE A 27 8.21 -5.85 -6.27
C ILE A 27 7.08 -4.88 -6.66
N PRO A 28 6.16 -5.26 -7.57
CA PRO A 28 5.12 -4.36 -8.06
C PRO A 28 4.18 -3.91 -6.92
N THR A 29 3.83 -2.63 -6.91
CA THR A 29 2.92 -2.04 -5.92
C THR A 29 1.63 -1.52 -6.58
N ALA A 30 0.49 -1.95 -6.04
CA ALA A 30 -0.84 -1.43 -6.37
C ALA A 30 -1.13 -0.17 -5.54
N ASN A 31 -1.57 0.90 -6.19
CA ASN A 31 -1.89 2.16 -5.52
C ASN A 31 -3.39 2.27 -5.31
N PHE A 32 -3.81 2.76 -4.14
CA PHE A 32 -5.19 3.21 -3.93
C PHE A 32 -5.40 4.63 -4.45
N ASP A 33 -6.63 4.93 -4.86
CA ASP A 33 -7.03 6.30 -5.21
C ASP A 33 -7.06 7.23 -3.98
N ASP A 34 -6.93 8.53 -4.23
CA ASP A 34 -6.88 9.57 -3.20
C ASP A 34 -8.11 9.55 -2.26
N GLN A 35 -9.29 9.13 -2.72
CA GLN A 35 -10.50 9.13 -1.89
C GLN A 35 -10.36 8.08 -0.79
N VAL A 36 -9.92 6.87 -1.15
CA VAL A 36 -9.66 5.79 -0.19
C VAL A 36 -8.60 6.19 0.83
N VAL A 37 -7.50 6.82 0.37
CA VAL A 37 -6.41 7.22 1.25
C VAL A 37 -6.83 8.35 2.20
N SER A 38 -7.69 9.27 1.76
CA SER A 38 -8.22 10.35 2.60
C SER A 38 -9.13 9.88 3.75
N LEU A 39 -9.66 8.65 3.65
CA LEU A 39 -10.47 8.02 4.69
C LEU A 39 -9.63 7.29 5.74
N LEU A 40 -8.31 7.25 5.60
CA LEU A 40 -7.44 6.66 6.62
C LEU A 40 -7.67 7.35 7.98
N PRO A 41 -7.87 6.58 9.06
CA PRO A 41 -7.99 7.14 10.38
C PRO A 41 -6.74 7.97 10.76
N PRO A 42 -6.90 9.06 11.53
CA PRO A 42 -5.77 9.92 11.92
C PRO A 42 -4.65 9.19 12.66
N GLY A 43 -4.94 8.07 13.35
CA GLY A 43 -3.96 7.28 14.09
C GLY A 43 -3.02 6.44 13.21
N PHE A 44 -3.29 6.31 11.91
CA PHE A 44 -2.38 5.65 10.97
C PHE A 44 -1.12 6.50 10.74
N GLN A 45 -0.04 6.15 11.44
CA GLN A 45 1.29 6.71 11.17
C GLN A 45 1.83 6.26 9.80
N THR A 46 2.75 7.01 9.23
CA THR A 46 3.46 6.54 8.03
C THR A 46 4.41 5.38 8.38
N GLY A 47 4.69 4.53 7.40
CA GLY A 47 5.55 3.37 7.55
C GLY A 47 5.07 2.15 6.79
N VAL A 48 5.65 1.01 7.15
CA VAL A 48 5.40 -0.29 6.53
C VAL A 48 4.45 -1.10 7.40
N TYR A 49 3.42 -1.63 6.77
CA TYR A 49 2.37 -2.45 7.36
C TYR A 49 2.31 -3.81 6.68
N TYR A 50 1.63 -4.77 7.30
CA TYR A 50 1.37 -6.08 6.72
C TYR A 50 -0.07 -6.53 6.98
N GLY A 51 -0.53 -7.46 6.16
CA GLY A 51 -1.87 -8.00 6.29
C GLY A 51 -2.26 -8.91 5.13
N TRP A 52 -3.54 -8.84 4.77
CA TRP A 52 -4.13 -9.63 3.70
C TRP A 52 -4.71 -8.73 2.60
N ALA A 53 -4.66 -9.20 1.36
CA ALA A 53 -5.26 -8.56 0.21
C ALA A 53 -6.03 -9.58 -0.64
N LYS A 54 -7.08 -9.14 -1.31
CA LYS A 54 -7.69 -9.84 -2.45
C LYS A 54 -8.03 -8.84 -3.55
N VAL A 55 -7.90 -9.30 -4.80
CA VAL A 55 -8.29 -8.54 -6.00
C VAL A 55 -9.64 -9.07 -6.46
N ASP A 56 -10.60 -8.17 -6.64
CA ASP A 56 -12.00 -8.47 -7.00
C ASP A 56 -12.60 -9.60 -6.14
N ASP A 57 -12.93 -10.73 -6.76
CA ASP A 57 -13.45 -11.94 -6.11
C ASP A 57 -12.45 -13.10 -6.13
N GLY A 58 -11.18 -12.80 -6.42
CA GLY A 58 -10.10 -13.75 -6.38
C GLY A 58 -9.67 -14.17 -4.96
N PRO A 59 -8.65 -15.04 -4.86
CA PRO A 59 -8.14 -15.56 -3.59
C PRO A 59 -7.55 -14.47 -2.69
N VAL A 60 -7.42 -14.80 -1.41
CA VAL A 60 -6.78 -13.94 -0.41
C VAL A 60 -5.30 -14.30 -0.31
N TYR A 61 -4.45 -13.28 -0.39
CA TYR A 61 -2.99 -13.40 -0.35
C TYR A 61 -2.40 -12.51 0.74
N LYS A 62 -1.20 -12.86 1.22
CA LYS A 62 -0.42 -12.01 2.10
C LYS A 62 0.00 -10.74 1.36
N MET A 63 0.09 -9.63 2.06
CA MET A 63 0.58 -8.37 1.51
C MET A 63 1.44 -7.60 2.50
N VAL A 64 2.24 -6.69 1.95
CA VAL A 64 2.84 -5.57 2.68
C VAL A 64 2.34 -4.27 2.07
N MET A 65 2.25 -3.23 2.89
CA MET A 65 1.78 -1.92 2.45
C MET A 65 2.73 -0.83 2.96
N SER A 66 3.09 0.08 2.08
CA SER A 66 3.72 1.35 2.45
C SER A 66 2.65 2.42 2.56
N ILE A 67 2.61 3.13 3.69
CA ILE A 67 1.83 4.36 3.86
C ILE A 67 2.83 5.49 4.04
N GLY A 68 2.87 6.44 3.10
CA GLY A 68 3.87 7.51 3.08
C GLY A 68 3.28 8.84 2.68
N TRP A 69 4.04 9.93 2.83
CA TRP A 69 3.63 11.25 2.33
C TRP A 69 3.95 11.39 0.85
N ASN A 70 3.02 11.95 0.07
CA ASN A 70 3.23 12.19 -1.35
C ASN A 70 3.89 13.56 -1.61
N PRO A 71 5.15 13.60 -2.11
CA PRO A 71 5.86 14.85 -2.36
C PRO A 71 5.22 15.74 -3.44
N PHE A 72 4.53 15.14 -4.42
CA PHE A 72 3.89 15.88 -5.50
C PHE A 72 2.70 16.72 -5.01
N TYR A 73 2.06 16.31 -3.92
CA TYR A 73 1.02 17.08 -3.23
C TYR A 73 1.57 17.89 -2.05
N LYS A 74 2.83 18.35 -2.14
CA LYS A 74 3.51 19.13 -1.09
C LYS A 74 3.47 18.43 0.29
N ASN A 75 3.49 17.10 0.32
CA ASN A 75 3.35 16.29 1.53
C ASN A 75 2.06 16.56 2.35
N THR A 76 0.99 17.01 1.70
CA THR A 76 -0.31 17.22 2.36
C THR A 76 -1.24 16.00 2.28
N LYS A 77 -0.91 15.05 1.40
CA LYS A 77 -1.66 13.81 1.21
C LYS A 77 -0.75 12.61 1.44
N LYS A 78 -1.30 11.58 2.10
CA LYS A 78 -0.65 10.27 2.17
C LYS A 78 -0.85 9.52 0.84
N SER A 79 -0.06 8.48 0.62
CA SER A 79 -0.27 7.42 -0.35
C SER A 79 -0.37 6.07 0.36
N MET A 80 -1.04 5.10 -0.26
CA MET A 80 -1.08 3.70 0.17
C MET A 80 -0.66 2.81 -0.99
N GLU A 81 0.49 2.17 -0.86
CA GLU A 81 1.08 1.31 -1.89
C GLU A 81 1.14 -0.13 -1.38
N THR A 82 0.40 -1.04 -2.01
CA THR A 82 0.29 -2.43 -1.58
C THR A 82 1.07 -3.35 -2.51
N HIS A 83 2.04 -4.08 -1.96
CA HIS A 83 2.64 -5.22 -2.65
C HIS A 83 1.97 -6.51 -2.16
N ILE A 84 1.30 -7.20 -3.06
CA ILE A 84 0.71 -8.51 -2.81
C ILE A 84 1.79 -9.57 -3.05
N ILE A 85 2.01 -10.47 -2.08
CA ILE A 85 3.03 -11.52 -2.16
C ILE A 85 2.46 -12.69 -2.99
N HIS A 86 2.28 -12.41 -4.28
CA HIS A 86 1.76 -13.34 -5.27
C HIS A 86 2.13 -12.84 -6.68
N THR A 87 2.42 -13.78 -7.59
CA THR A 87 2.67 -13.47 -9.01
C THR A 87 1.37 -13.55 -9.78
N PHE A 88 0.88 -12.40 -10.23
CA PHE A 88 -0.28 -12.32 -11.12
C PHE A 88 0.16 -12.49 -12.59
N PRO A 89 -0.67 -13.11 -13.44
CA PRO A 89 -0.35 -13.30 -14.86
C PRO A 89 -0.41 -11.99 -15.66
N GLU A 90 -1.16 -11.00 -15.17
CA GLU A 90 -1.37 -9.70 -15.82
C GLU A 90 -1.55 -8.58 -14.80
N ASP A 91 -1.40 -7.33 -15.26
CA ASP A 91 -1.69 -6.15 -14.45
C ASP A 91 -3.21 -6.04 -14.21
N PHE A 92 -3.61 -5.60 -13.01
CA PHE A 92 -5.01 -5.51 -12.59
C PHE A 92 -5.42 -4.06 -12.25
N TYR A 93 -5.05 -3.11 -13.12
CA TYR A 93 -5.56 -1.74 -13.00
C TYR A 93 -7.09 -1.72 -13.11
N ASP A 94 -7.73 -0.77 -12.42
CA ASP A 94 -9.19 -0.63 -12.35
C ASP A 94 -9.93 -1.81 -11.68
N SER A 95 -9.24 -2.87 -11.25
CA SER A 95 -9.79 -3.88 -10.35
C SER A 95 -10.00 -3.32 -8.94
N THR A 96 -10.88 -3.95 -8.18
CA THR A 96 -11.14 -3.62 -6.79
C THR A 96 -10.16 -4.36 -5.89
N LEU A 97 -9.21 -3.64 -5.31
CA LEU A 97 -8.35 -4.17 -4.26
C LEU A 97 -9.05 -4.05 -2.91
N LYS A 98 -9.17 -5.16 -2.18
CA LYS A 98 -9.68 -5.19 -0.80
C LYS A 98 -8.54 -5.61 0.12
N VAL A 99 -8.32 -4.88 1.21
CA VAL A 99 -7.23 -5.14 2.15
C VAL A 99 -7.73 -5.22 3.59
N CYS A 100 -7.04 -6.04 4.38
CA CYS A 100 -7.13 -6.10 5.83
C CYS A 100 -5.72 -5.86 6.38
N ILE A 101 -5.49 -4.67 6.93
CA ILE A 101 -4.22 -4.28 7.55
C ILE A 101 -4.23 -4.82 8.97
N LEU A 102 -3.25 -5.67 9.32
CA LEU A 102 -3.19 -6.35 10.61
C LEU A 102 -2.19 -5.76 11.59
N GLY A 103 -1.09 -5.21 11.08
CA GLY A 103 0.01 -4.80 11.94
C GLY A 103 0.95 -3.80 11.29
N TYR A 104 1.61 -3.02 12.15
CA TYR A 104 2.70 -2.13 11.80
C TYR A 104 4.03 -2.87 11.94
N ARG A 105 4.90 -2.75 10.92
CA ARG A 105 6.22 -3.39 10.91
C ARG A 105 7.34 -2.44 11.32
N ARG A 106 7.40 -1.25 10.70
CA ARG A 106 8.50 -0.28 10.91
C ARG A 106 8.17 1.10 10.31
N PRO A 107 8.87 2.17 10.71
CA PRO A 107 8.76 3.46 10.05
C PRO A 107 9.31 3.44 8.62
N GLU A 108 8.98 4.50 7.87
CA GLU A 108 9.65 4.80 6.60
C GLU A 108 11.14 5.03 6.86
N LEU A 109 11.98 4.59 5.93
CA LEU A 109 13.44 4.75 6.01
C LEU A 109 13.92 5.41 4.72
N ASN A 110 14.86 6.34 4.86
CA ASN A 110 15.57 6.90 3.71
C ASN A 110 16.74 5.98 3.38
N PHE A 111 16.79 5.53 2.13
CA PHE A 111 17.88 4.70 1.63
C PHE A 111 18.72 5.49 0.63
N ASN A 112 20.03 5.50 0.86
CA ASN A 112 20.96 6.28 0.04
C ASN A 112 21.43 5.51 -1.21
N SER A 113 20.93 4.29 -1.44
CA SER A 113 21.23 3.49 -2.63
C SER A 113 20.19 2.38 -2.81
N LEU A 114 20.02 1.92 -4.05
CA LEU A 114 19.08 0.86 -4.42
C LEU A 114 19.37 -0.47 -3.73
N GLY A 115 20.65 -0.83 -3.55
CA GLY A 115 21.05 -2.07 -2.86
C GLY A 115 20.79 -2.07 -1.34
N LYS A 116 20.40 -0.92 -0.77
CA LYS A 116 20.02 -0.79 0.64
C LYS A 116 18.51 -0.68 0.83
N LEU A 117 17.75 -0.46 -0.26
CA LEU A 117 16.30 -0.27 -0.28
C LEU A 117 15.54 -1.53 0.18
#